data_AF-A0A965Y2B0-F1
#
_entry.id   AF-A0A965Y2B0-F1
#
_cell.length_a   1.000
_cell.length_b   1.000
_cell.length_c   1.000
_cell.angle_alpha   90.00
_cell.angle_beta   90.00
_cell.angle_gamma   90.00
#
_symmetry.space_group_name_H-M   'P 1'
#
loop_
_entity.id
_entity.type
_entity.pdbx_description
1 polymer ?
#
loop_
_entity_poly.entity_id
_entity_poly.type
_entity_poly.pdbx_seq_one_letter_code
_entity_poly.pdbx_strand_id
1 'polypeptide(L)'
;MTHRADFDRDRDWALLPQPAVSTGVQTEIFETAPDNFAQDAARLGQGEYHVAEKPQKKPNAMRISNGQITAEIDRHGYLSFYNQHGEVLTREYVRNRNDLSEFCVPLGLQARSMLPVPGPTVRPSCRLRLMRTSGCMAWVSTRKIFST
;
A
#
# COMPACT_ATOMS: atom_id res chain seq x y z
N MET A 1 27.61 19.32 -8.53
CA MET A 1 26.61 20.29 -8.05
C MET A 1 25.59 19.51 -7.23
N THR A 2 25.73 19.48 -5.91
CA THR A 2 24.80 18.79 -5.00
C THR A 2 23.60 19.71 -4.79
N HIS A 3 22.44 19.35 -5.35
CA HIS A 3 21.18 20.02 -4.98
C HIS A 3 20.95 19.75 -3.49
N ARG A 4 21.02 20.78 -2.66
CA ARG A 4 20.48 20.71 -1.29
C ARG A 4 18.98 20.45 -1.45
N ALA A 5 18.51 19.31 -0.96
CA ALA A 5 17.10 19.12 -0.69
C ALA A 5 16.79 20.01 0.51
N ASP A 6 16.19 21.17 0.27
CA ASP A 6 15.68 22.01 1.35
C ASP A 6 14.46 21.31 1.94
N PHE A 7 14.69 20.57 3.02
CA PHE A 7 13.62 19.96 3.81
C PHE A 7 12.93 21.04 4.63
N ASP A 8 11.67 21.30 4.30
CA ASP A 8 10.82 22.25 5.02
C ASP A 8 10.54 21.70 6.42
N ARG A 9 11.09 22.33 7.47
CA ARG A 9 10.95 21.86 8.86
C ARG A 9 9.52 21.88 9.37
N ASP A 10 8.65 22.69 8.78
CA ASP A 10 7.27 22.84 9.23
C ASP A 10 6.33 21.86 8.51
N ARG A 11 6.70 21.38 7.32
CA ARG A 11 5.94 20.40 6.53
C ARG A 11 6.50 18.99 6.53
N ASP A 12 7.81 18.84 6.73
CA ASP A 12 8.46 17.55 6.71
C ASP A 12 8.21 16.83 8.02
N TRP A 13 7.29 15.86 7.96
CA TRP A 13 6.87 15.01 9.07
C TRP A 13 8.05 14.33 9.78
N ALA A 14 9.18 14.10 9.09
CA ALA A 14 10.36 13.49 9.68
C ALA A 14 11.16 14.44 10.60
N LEU A 15 10.91 15.75 10.51
CA LEU A 15 11.64 16.80 11.24
C LEU A 15 10.81 17.47 12.34
N LEU A 16 9.51 17.15 12.42
CA LEU A 16 8.65 17.66 13.48
C LEU A 16 9.07 17.11 14.85
N PRO A 17 8.98 17.91 15.93
CA PRO A 17 9.26 17.42 17.27
C PRO A 17 8.32 16.25 17.59
N GLN A 18 8.89 15.12 18.00
CA GLN A 18 8.10 13.94 18.37
C GLN A 18 7.18 14.31 19.55
N PRO A 19 5.87 13.96 19.49
CA PRO A 19 5.02 14.17 20.64
C PRO A 19 5.51 13.31 21.80
N ALA A 20 5.59 13.89 23.00
CA ALA A 20 6.16 13.29 24.20
C ALA A 20 5.43 12.04 24.72
N VAL A 21 4.34 11.62 24.07
CA VAL A 21 3.50 10.48 24.46
C VAL A 21 2.97 9.82 23.19
N SER A 22 3.33 8.55 22.96
CA SER A 22 2.66 7.71 21.96
C SER A 22 1.27 7.38 22.47
N THR A 23 0.30 8.24 22.13
CA THR A 23 -1.13 7.96 22.31
C THR A 23 -1.45 6.64 21.59
N GLY A 24 -2.24 5.79 22.25
CA GLY A 24 -2.44 4.39 21.87
C GLY A 24 -2.75 4.19 20.38
N VAL A 25 -2.24 3.07 19.84
CA VAL A 25 -2.49 2.63 18.47
C VAL A 25 -4.00 2.57 18.23
N GLN A 26 -4.48 3.28 17.22
CA GLN A 26 -5.89 3.20 16.81
C GLN A 26 -5.99 2.29 15.60
N THR A 27 -6.99 1.41 15.63
CA THR A 27 -7.29 0.48 14.55
C THR A 27 -8.74 0.67 14.12
N GLU A 28 -8.96 0.85 12.82
CA GLU A 28 -10.27 1.05 12.25
C GLU A 28 -10.46 0.11 11.05
N ILE A 29 -11.61 -0.55 10.99
CA ILE A 29 -12.03 -1.33 9.82
C ILE A 29 -13.09 -0.50 9.11
N PHE A 30 -12.93 -0.27 7.81
CA PHE A 30 -13.83 0.57 7.03
C PHE A 30 -14.28 -0.12 5.74
N GLU A 31 -15.39 0.37 5.20
CA GLU A 31 -16.00 -0.15 3.98
C GLU A 31 -15.41 0.57 2.76
N THR A 32 -14.88 -0.20 1.82
CA THR A 32 -14.47 0.29 0.50
C THR A 32 -15.56 -0.04 -0.53
N ALA A 33 -15.43 0.50 -1.75
CA ALA A 33 -16.31 0.13 -2.85
C ALA A 33 -16.43 -1.41 -2.98
N PRO A 34 -17.61 -1.93 -3.33
CA PRO A 34 -17.79 -3.36 -3.53
C PRO A 34 -16.89 -3.89 -4.64
N ASP A 35 -16.56 -5.18 -4.59
CA ASP A 35 -15.82 -5.86 -5.65
C ASP A 35 -16.53 -5.63 -7.00
N ASN A 36 -15.74 -5.58 -8.08
CA ASN A 36 -16.36 -5.44 -9.39
C ASN A 36 -17.14 -6.73 -9.72
N PHE A 37 -18.27 -6.59 -10.43
CA PHE A 37 -19.14 -7.72 -10.80
C PHE A 37 -18.38 -8.89 -11.45
N ALA A 38 -17.26 -8.62 -12.12
CA ALA A 38 -16.41 -9.63 -12.75
C ALA A 38 -15.61 -10.48 -11.73
N GLN A 39 -15.19 -9.92 -10.59
CA GLN A 39 -14.49 -10.66 -9.53
C GLN A 39 -15.45 -11.53 -8.72
N ASP A 40 -16.66 -11.04 -8.43
CA ASP A 40 -17.73 -11.85 -7.82
C ASP A 40 -18.10 -13.06 -8.70
N ALA A 41 -18.21 -12.84 -10.02
CA ALA A 41 -18.48 -13.91 -10.99
C ALA A 41 -17.35 -14.95 -11.07
N ALA A 42 -16.09 -14.54 -10.90
CA ALA A 42 -14.95 -15.45 -10.88
C ALA A 42 -14.87 -16.29 -9.60
N ARG A 43 -15.26 -15.74 -8.44
CA ARG A 43 -15.27 -16.46 -7.15
C ARG A 43 -16.34 -17.54 -7.09
N LEU A 44 -17.49 -17.33 -7.72
CA LEU A 44 -18.66 -18.20 -7.61
C LEU A 44 -18.64 -19.42 -8.56
N GLY A 45 -17.66 -19.54 -9.44
CA GLY A 45 -17.42 -20.77 -10.22
C GLY A 45 -18.63 -21.19 -11.07
N GLN A 46 -18.74 -20.62 -12.26
CA GLN A 46 -19.67 -21.00 -13.34
C GLN A 46 -21.17 -20.85 -13.04
N GLY A 47 -21.78 -19.90 -13.77
CA GLY A 47 -22.98 -20.21 -14.52
C GLY A 47 -24.31 -20.19 -13.79
N GLU A 48 -24.65 -19.08 -13.13
CA GLU A 48 -26.06 -18.65 -12.97
C GLU A 48 -26.07 -17.16 -12.61
N TYR A 49 -26.42 -16.32 -13.59
CA TYR A 49 -26.54 -14.88 -13.40
C TYR A 49 -27.86 -14.59 -12.69
N HIS A 50 -27.88 -14.65 -11.37
CA HIS A 50 -28.97 -14.05 -10.60
C HIS A 50 -28.73 -12.54 -10.55
N VAL A 51 -29.18 -11.88 -11.62
CA VAL A 51 -29.26 -10.42 -11.72
C VAL A 51 -30.33 -9.93 -10.75
N ALA A 52 -29.94 -9.24 -9.68
CA ALA A 52 -30.71 -8.15 -9.06
C ALA A 52 -30.04 -7.56 -7.81
N GLU A 53 -29.17 -8.30 -7.13
CA GLU A 53 -28.60 -7.82 -5.86
C GLU A 53 -27.34 -7.02 -6.12
N LYS A 54 -27.42 -5.71 -5.86
CA LYS A 54 -26.22 -4.85 -5.82
C LYS A 54 -25.24 -5.46 -4.81
N PRO A 55 -23.95 -5.58 -5.15
CA PRO A 55 -22.98 -6.16 -4.23
C PRO A 55 -23.03 -5.39 -2.90
N GLN A 56 -23.25 -6.14 -1.81
CA GLN A 56 -23.38 -5.57 -0.48
C GLN A 56 -22.03 -4.96 -0.06
N LYS A 57 -22.07 -3.73 0.48
CA LYS A 57 -20.88 -3.13 1.09
C LYS A 57 -20.50 -3.95 2.31
N LYS A 58 -19.28 -4.48 2.33
CA LYS A 58 -18.72 -5.23 3.45
C LYS A 58 -17.48 -4.50 3.96
N PRO A 59 -17.19 -4.58 5.28
CA PRO A 59 -15.96 -4.05 5.84
C PRO A 59 -14.77 -4.86 5.30
N ASN A 60 -14.06 -4.28 4.33
CA ASN A 60 -13.06 -5.00 3.53
C ASN A 60 -11.67 -4.37 3.61
N ALA A 61 -11.52 -3.22 4.28
CA ALA A 61 -10.25 -2.51 4.40
C ALA A 61 -9.96 -2.18 5.87
N MET A 62 -8.68 -2.04 6.20
CA MET A 62 -8.23 -1.82 7.57
C MET A 62 -7.18 -0.70 7.63
N ARG A 63 -7.27 0.13 8.66
CA ARG A 63 -6.36 1.23 8.91
C ARG A 63 -5.80 1.13 10.33
N ILE A 64 -4.50 1.36 10.46
CA ILE A 64 -3.81 1.48 11.74
C ILE A 64 -3.12 2.84 11.78
N SER A 65 -3.41 3.66 12.78
CA SER A 65 -2.72 4.92 13.02
C SER A 65 -1.89 4.86 14.30
N ASN A 66 -0.66 5.38 14.20
CA ASN A 66 0.26 5.52 15.32
C ASN A 66 0.88 6.91 15.27
N GLY A 67 0.39 7.82 16.11
CA GLY A 67 0.81 9.21 16.11
C GLY A 67 0.53 9.89 14.76
N GLN A 68 1.58 10.27 14.04
CA GLN A 68 1.51 11.02 12.78
C GLN A 68 1.55 10.12 11.52
N ILE A 69 1.75 8.81 11.68
CA ILE A 69 1.77 7.87 10.55
C ILE A 69 0.52 6.99 10.57
N THR A 70 -0.06 6.81 9.39
CA THR A 70 -1.21 5.93 9.20
C THR A 70 -0.90 4.91 8.11
N ALA A 71 -1.12 3.64 8.39
CA ALA A 71 -1.01 2.54 7.44
C ALA A 71 -2.40 2.02 7.08
N GLU A 72 -2.65 1.77 5.80
CA GLU A 72 -3.93 1.30 5.29
C GLU A 72 -3.72 0.08 4.41
N ILE A 73 -4.50 -0.96 4.65
CA ILE A 73 -4.60 -2.15 3.82
C ILE A 73 -5.91 -2.08 3.05
N ASP A 74 -5.80 -2.03 1.74
CA ASP A 74 -6.94 -2.05 0.83
C ASP A 74 -7.58 -3.46 0.77
N ARG A 75 -8.78 -3.56 0.20
CA ARG A 75 -9.52 -4.83 -0.01
C ARG A 75 -8.71 -5.89 -0.76
N HIS A 76 -7.79 -5.46 -1.62
CA HIS A 76 -6.91 -6.34 -2.39
C HIS A 76 -5.65 -6.75 -1.61
N GLY A 77 -5.47 -6.26 -0.38
CA GLY A 77 -4.32 -6.53 0.47
C GLY A 77 -3.09 -5.65 0.20
N TYR A 78 -3.25 -4.57 -0.57
CA TYR A 78 -2.19 -3.61 -0.87
C TYR A 78 -2.01 -2.60 0.27
N LEU A 79 -0.76 -2.32 0.60
CA LEU A 79 -0.41 -1.43 1.72
C LEU A 79 -0.07 -0.02 1.24
N SER A 80 -0.67 0.99 1.88
CA SER A 80 -0.38 2.41 1.67
C SER A 80 -0.08 3.11 2.99
N PHE A 81 0.86 4.05 2.98
CA PHE A 81 1.26 4.83 4.14
C PHE A 81 0.97 6.31 3.93
N TYR A 82 0.42 6.95 4.95
CA TYR A 82 -0.01 8.33 4.93
C TYR A 82 0.60 9.11 6.08
N ASN A 83 0.77 10.42 5.86
CA ASN A 83 1.10 11.37 6.91
C ASN A 83 -0.17 11.85 7.66
N GLN A 84 0.03 12.69 8.68
CA GLN A 84 -1.05 13.32 9.46
C GLN A 84 -1.97 14.22 8.61
N HIS A 85 -1.52 14.65 7.43
CA HIS A 85 -2.29 15.47 6.50
C HIS A 85 -3.09 14.63 5.49
N GLY A 86 -3.00 13.30 5.55
CA GLY A 86 -3.66 12.39 4.60
C GLY A 86 -2.96 12.26 3.25
N GLU A 87 -1.73 12.78 3.11
CA GLU A 87 -0.93 12.63 1.91
C GLU A 87 -0.22 11.27 1.91
N VAL A 88 -0.22 10.60 0.76
CA VAL A 88 0.47 9.32 0.59
C VAL A 88 1.98 9.55 0.60
N LEU A 89 2.68 8.96 1.57
CA LEU A 89 4.13 8.97 1.65
C LEU A 89 4.73 7.91 0.72
N THR A 90 4.22 6.68 0.85
CA THR A 90 4.66 5.55 0.03
C THR A 90 3.54 4.53 -0.04
N ARG A 91 3.46 3.83 -1.18
CA ARG A 91 2.55 2.70 -1.36
C ARG A 91 3.27 1.52 -1.98
N GLU A 92 2.72 0.35 -1.80
CA GLU A 92 3.18 -0.84 -2.47
C GLU A 92 3.19 -0.69 -4.01
N TYR A 93 4.28 -1.13 -4.63
CA TYR A 93 4.43 -1.07 -6.08
C TYR A 93 3.86 -2.33 -6.72
N VAL A 94 2.69 -2.19 -7.35
CA VAL A 94 1.99 -3.28 -8.03
C VAL A 94 1.89 -2.96 -9.52
N ARG A 95 2.09 -3.97 -10.38
CA ARG A 95 1.79 -3.92 -11.82
C ARG A 95 1.27 -5.28 -12.27
N ASN A 96 -0.02 -5.53 -12.11
CA ASN A 96 -0.68 -6.77 -12.50
C ASN A 96 -2.03 -6.48 -13.18
N ARG A 97 -2.67 -7.50 -13.76
CA ARG A 97 -3.98 -7.38 -14.41
C ARG A 97 -5.14 -7.65 -13.45
N ASN A 98 -4.86 -7.81 -12.16
CA ASN A 98 -5.88 -8.22 -11.20
C ASN A 98 -6.83 -7.06 -10.86
N ASP A 99 -6.34 -5.82 -10.99
CA ASP A 99 -7.13 -4.60 -10.90
C ASP A 99 -6.93 -3.76 -12.17
N LEU A 100 -8.04 -3.48 -12.86
CA LEU A 100 -8.05 -2.71 -14.10
C LEU A 100 -8.09 -1.19 -13.86
N SER A 101 -8.21 -0.73 -12.61
CA SER A 101 -8.45 0.69 -12.28
C SER A 101 -7.22 1.61 -12.44
N GLU A 102 -6.03 1.21 -11.96
CA GLU A 102 -4.86 2.11 -11.91
C GLU A 102 -3.51 1.45 -12.29
N PHE A 103 -3.34 0.14 -12.12
CA PHE A 103 -2.04 -0.57 -12.32
C PHE A 103 -2.06 -1.69 -13.37
N CYS A 104 -3.00 -1.62 -14.31
CA CYS A 104 -3.19 -2.65 -15.32
C CYS A 104 -2.04 -2.67 -16.35
N VAL A 105 -1.01 -3.46 -16.07
CA VAL A 105 0.09 -3.73 -17.01
C VAL A 105 0.35 -5.24 -17.01
N PRO A 106 0.60 -5.88 -18.17
CA PRO A 106 0.85 -7.33 -18.27
C PRO A 106 2.20 -7.78 -17.69
N LEU A 107 2.86 -6.99 -16.83
CA LEU A 107 4.15 -7.34 -16.23
C LEU A 107 4.05 -8.39 -15.12
N GLY A 108 2.87 -8.56 -14.50
CA GLY A 108 2.66 -9.55 -13.43
C GLY A 108 3.46 -9.29 -12.16
N LEU A 109 3.88 -8.05 -11.92
CA LEU A 109 4.68 -7.68 -10.75
C LEU A 109 3.77 -7.51 -9.53
N GLN A 110 3.95 -8.39 -8.55
CA GLN A 110 3.38 -8.26 -7.21
C GLN A 110 4.28 -7.38 -6.33
N ALA A 111 3.67 -6.68 -5.38
CA ALA A 111 4.40 -5.82 -4.44
C ALA A 111 5.24 -6.62 -3.45
N ARG A 112 4.68 -7.72 -2.94
CA ARG A 112 5.35 -8.69 -2.06
C ARG A 112 5.47 -10.01 -2.82
N SER A 113 6.69 -10.46 -3.06
CA SER A 113 6.95 -11.73 -3.74
C SER A 113 7.88 -12.59 -2.90
N MET A 114 7.42 -13.80 -2.58
CA MET A 114 8.18 -14.81 -1.86
C MET A 114 8.47 -15.95 -2.83
N LEU A 115 9.57 -15.84 -3.56
CA LEU A 115 9.93 -16.87 -4.53
C LEU A 115 10.56 -18.07 -3.80
N PRO A 116 10.10 -19.31 -4.04
CA PRO A 116 10.71 -20.47 -3.44
C PRO A 116 12.14 -20.65 -3.98
N VAL A 117 13.05 -21.02 -3.10
CA VAL A 117 14.38 -21.55 -3.44
C VAL A 117 14.30 -23.06 -3.21
N PRO A 118 15.00 -23.90 -4.00
CA PRO A 118 15.09 -25.32 -3.69
C PRO A 118 15.45 -25.56 -2.22
N GLY A 119 14.61 -26.33 -1.51
CA GLY A 119 14.67 -26.51 -0.05
C GLY A 119 13.58 -25.72 0.70
N PRO A 120 13.72 -25.54 2.03
CA PRO A 120 12.72 -24.84 2.86
C PRO A 120 12.85 -23.30 2.83
N THR A 121 13.80 -22.75 2.07
CA THR A 121 14.12 -21.32 2.08
C THR A 121 13.34 -20.57 1.01
N VAL A 122 12.90 -19.34 1.34
CA VAL A 122 12.25 -18.42 0.39
C VAL A 122 13.11 -17.19 0.16
N ARG A 123 12.98 -16.57 -1.01
CA ARG A 123 13.57 -15.27 -1.36
C ARG A 123 12.48 -14.21 -1.31
N PRO A 124 12.38 -13.43 -0.21
CA PRO A 124 11.42 -12.34 -0.13
C PRO A 124 11.91 -11.13 -0.95
N SER A 125 10.97 -10.47 -1.61
CA SER A 125 11.17 -9.17 -2.23
C SER A 125 9.94 -8.31 -1.99
N CYS A 126 10.17 -7.06 -1.59
CA CYS A 126 9.15 -6.03 -1.49
C CYS A 126 9.52 -4.86 -2.39
N ARG A 127 8.53 -4.28 -3.05
CA ARG A 127 8.70 -3.10 -3.91
C ARG A 127 7.76 -2.00 -3.44
N LEU A 128 8.31 -0.81 -3.24
CA LEU A 128 7.57 0.37 -2.82
C LEU A 128 7.69 1.46 -3.88
N ARG A 129 6.60 2.19 -4.11
CA ARG A 129 6.58 3.41 -4.88
C ARG A 129 6.64 4.58 -3.90
N LEU A 130 7.73 5.34 -3.98
CA LEU A 130 7.81 6.64 -3.34
C LEU A 130 6.89 7.61 -4.07
N MET A 131 5.96 8.21 -3.34
CA MET A 131 5.15 9.30 -3.85
C MET A 131 5.98 10.57 -3.73
N ARG A 132 5.96 11.41 -4.76
CA ARG A 132 6.42 12.78 -4.59
C ARG A 132 5.32 13.49 -3.79
N THR A 133 5.54 13.66 -2.49
CA THR A 133 4.92 14.80 -1.81
C THR A 133 5.38 16.06 -2.55
N SER A 134 4.52 17.07 -2.64
CA SER A 134 4.76 18.29 -3.40
C SER A 134 6.08 18.95 -2.98
N GLY A 135 7.18 18.61 -3.65
CA GLY A 135 8.50 19.18 -3.36
C GLY A 135 9.72 18.33 -3.69
N CYS A 136 9.74 17.01 -3.49
CA CYS A 136 11.04 16.29 -3.54
C CYS A 136 10.98 14.88 -4.11
N MET A 137 11.83 14.64 -5.11
CA MET A 137 12.05 13.35 -5.76
C MET A 137 13.16 12.59 -5.00
N ALA A 138 12.81 11.71 -4.07
CA ALA A 138 13.78 10.81 -3.46
C ALA A 138 13.79 9.47 -4.21
N TRP A 139 14.94 9.13 -4.81
CA TRP A 139 15.23 7.78 -5.30
C TRP A 139 15.84 6.99 -4.15
N VAL A 140 15.11 6.02 -3.58
CA VAL A 140 15.72 5.01 -2.69
C VAL A 140 15.95 3.74 -3.51
N SER A 141 17.18 3.59 -4.00
CA SER A 141 17.70 2.32 -4.47
C SER A 141 18.16 1.51 -3.27
N THR A 142 17.41 0.47 -2.88
CA THR A 142 17.84 -0.49 -1.86
C THR A 142 19.04 -1.30 -2.36
N ARG A 143 20.26 -0.88 -1.99
CA ARG A 143 21.41 -1.79 -1.94
C ARG A 143 21.36 -2.54 -0.62
N LYS A 144 21.36 -3.87 -0.74
CA LYS A 144 21.58 -4.86 0.32
C LYS A 144 22.63 -4.39 1.32
N ILE A 145 22.28 -4.38 2.61
CA ILE A 145 23.24 -4.50 3.71
C ILE A 145 22.99 -5.88 4.31
N PHE A 146 23.87 -6.83 3.99
CA PHE A 146 24.08 -8.04 4.77
C PHE A 146 25.56 -8.04 5.18
N SER A 147 25.79 -7.86 6.48
CA SER A 147 27.00 -8.21 7.24
C SER A 147 26.49 -8.45 8.67
N THR A 148 26.76 -9.53 9.39
CA THR A 148 27.64 -10.69 9.22
C THR A 148 26.87 -11.90 9.72
#